data_AF-A0A7J2KW89-F1
#
_entry.id   AF-A0A7J2KW89-F1
#
_cell.length_a   1.000
_cell.length_b   1.000
_cell.length_c   1.000
_cell.angle_alpha   90.00
_cell.angle_beta   90.00
_cell.angle_gamma   90.00
#
_symmetry.space_group_name_H-M   'P 1'
#
loop_
_entity.id
_entity.type
_entity.pdbx_description
1 polymer ?
#
loop_
_entity_poly.entity_id
_entity_poly.type
_entity_poly.pdbx_seq_one_letter_code
_entity_poly.pdbx_strand_id
1 'polypeptide(L)'
;MAFRKKRGRSKGIGKRITLPKIARKLFEADGKNPYYKDEQVIKNFRELRDNINNFTTQEAEWIASWVLYLGDKTTARKIMKSKEDFKTIIIKRYNQLERHYKP
;
A
#
# COMPACT_ATOMS: atom_id res chain seq x y z
N MET A 1 -36.49 -18.28 -31.58
CA MET A 1 -36.24 -17.72 -30.23
C MET A 1 -34.74 -17.57 -30.01
N ALA A 2 -34.21 -16.36 -29.89
CA ALA A 2 -32.79 -16.13 -29.63
C ALA A 2 -32.62 -15.21 -28.42
N PHE A 3 -32.19 -15.77 -27.28
CA PHE A 3 -31.88 -15.02 -26.07
C PHE A 3 -30.55 -14.28 -26.24
N ARG A 4 -30.62 -13.00 -26.62
CA ARG A 4 -29.46 -12.12 -26.66
C ARG A 4 -29.16 -11.65 -25.23
N LYS A 5 -28.30 -12.40 -24.53
CA LYS A 5 -27.81 -12.08 -23.18
C LYS A 5 -27.02 -10.76 -23.23
N LYS A 6 -27.70 -9.64 -22.93
CA LYS A 6 -27.06 -8.32 -22.72
C LYS A 6 -26.09 -8.46 -21.56
N ARG A 7 -24.79 -8.54 -21.86
CA ARG A 7 -23.72 -8.41 -20.86
C ARG A 7 -23.82 -6.99 -20.29
N GLY A 8 -24.42 -6.88 -19.10
CA GLY A 8 -24.35 -5.67 -18.30
C GLY A 8 -22.89 -5.34 -18.05
N ARG A 9 -22.39 -4.28 -18.69
CA ARG A 9 -21.08 -3.72 -18.41
C ARG A 9 -21.24 -2.97 -17.11
N SER A 10 -20.96 -3.61 -15.98
CA SER A 10 -20.91 -2.96 -14.69
C SER A 10 -19.91 -1.80 -14.79
N LYS A 11 -20.41 -0.56 -14.90
CA LYS A 11 -19.63 0.66 -14.76
C LYS A 11 -19.21 0.78 -13.31
N GLY A 12 -18.23 -0.03 -12.90
CA GLY A 12 -17.47 0.22 -11.69
C GLY A 12 -16.61 1.45 -11.94
N ILE A 13 -17.14 2.65 -11.67
CA ILE A 13 -16.32 3.85 -11.49
C ILE A 13 -15.64 3.71 -10.12
N GLY A 14 -14.80 2.70 -9.95
CA GLY A 14 -13.78 2.72 -8.93
C GLY A 14 -12.82 3.82 -9.35
N LYS A 15 -12.84 4.99 -8.68
CA LYS A 15 -11.85 6.05 -8.87
C LYS A 15 -10.48 5.38 -9.03
N ARG A 16 -9.90 5.41 -10.24
CA ARG A 16 -8.52 4.97 -10.47
C ARG A 16 -7.66 5.87 -9.59
N ILE A 17 -7.28 5.39 -8.40
CA ILE A 17 -6.39 6.14 -7.52
C ILE A 17 -5.06 6.21 -8.26
N THR A 18 -4.67 7.40 -8.68
CA THR A 18 -3.44 7.64 -9.45
C THR A 18 -2.23 7.52 -8.52
N LEU A 19 -1.07 7.17 -9.08
CA LEU A 19 0.17 7.03 -8.29
C LEU A 19 0.48 8.27 -7.43
N PRO A 20 0.30 9.52 -7.89
CA PRO A 20 0.48 10.70 -7.05
C PRO A 20 -0.45 10.74 -5.83
N LYS A 21 -1.72 10.32 -5.99
CA LYS A 21 -2.69 10.27 -4.87
C LYS A 21 -2.33 9.20 -3.85
N ILE A 22 -1.77 8.07 -4.30
CA ILE A 22 -1.27 7.03 -3.40
C ILE A 22 -0.02 7.53 -2.68
N ALA A 23 0.93 8.10 -3.41
CA ALA A 23 2.18 8.63 -2.86
C ALA A 23 1.89 9.65 -1.76
N ARG A 24 0.99 10.61 -2.03
CA ARG A 24 0.59 11.62 -1.05
C ARG A 24 0.05 11.01 0.24
N LYS A 25 -0.91 10.08 0.13
CA LYS A 25 -1.47 9.40 1.31
C LYS A 25 -0.43 8.60 2.12
N LEU A 26 0.50 7.96 1.44
CA LEU A 26 1.50 7.12 2.09
C LEU A 26 2.62 7.94 2.74
N PHE A 27 2.99 9.08 2.16
CA PHE A 27 4.07 9.92 2.69
C PHE A 27 3.59 10.97 3.68
N GLU A 28 2.44 11.60 3.46
CA GLU A 28 1.87 12.54 4.43
C GLU A 28 1.28 11.80 5.64
N ALA A 29 0.69 10.61 5.41
CA ALA A 29 -0.05 9.86 6.42
C ALA A 29 -1.05 10.73 7.22
N ASP A 30 -1.61 11.75 6.56
CA ASP A 30 -2.38 12.81 7.23
C ASP A 30 -3.64 12.25 7.93
N GLY A 31 -3.78 12.58 9.21
CA GLY A 31 -4.83 12.07 10.09
C GLY A 31 -4.79 10.55 10.33
N LYS A 32 -3.67 9.86 10.06
CA LYS A 32 -3.51 8.42 10.28
C LYS A 32 -2.60 8.15 11.47
N ASN A 33 -2.95 7.12 12.23
CA ASN A 33 -2.11 6.70 13.35
C ASN A 33 -0.80 6.09 12.84
N PRO A 34 0.33 6.43 13.49
CA PRO A 34 1.61 5.76 13.25
C PRO A 34 1.51 4.25 13.49
N TYR A 35 2.43 3.50 12.88
CA TYR A 35 2.66 2.11 13.25
C TYR A 35 3.63 2.05 14.42
N TYR A 36 3.22 1.38 15.49
CA TYR A 36 4.04 1.21 16.70
C TYR A 36 4.63 -0.19 16.70
N LYS A 37 5.96 -0.28 16.80
CA LYS A 37 6.71 -1.53 16.94
C LYS A 37 7.67 -1.38 18.10
N ASP A 38 7.43 -2.10 19.19
CA ASP A 38 8.27 -2.00 20.39
C ASP A 38 8.40 -0.52 20.82
N GLU A 39 9.62 0.01 20.91
CA GLU A 39 9.90 1.42 21.21
C GLU A 39 9.95 2.32 19.96
N GLN A 40 9.71 1.76 18.78
CA GLN A 40 9.82 2.45 17.50
C GLN A 40 8.46 2.92 16.97
N VAL A 41 8.39 4.18 16.58
CA VAL A 41 7.21 4.80 15.96
C VAL A 41 7.49 5.05 14.48
N ILE A 42 6.69 4.46 13.60
CA ILE A 42 6.78 4.61 12.15
C ILE A 42 5.61 5.45 11.66
N LYS A 43 5.87 6.70 11.33
CA LYS A 43 4.83 7.71 11.04
C LYS A 43 4.29 7.63 9.63
N ASN A 44 5.13 7.22 8.67
CA ASN A 44 4.77 7.23 7.26
C ASN A 44 5.55 6.16 6.47
N PHE A 45 5.26 6.07 5.17
CA PHE A 45 5.86 5.06 4.29
C PHE A 45 7.37 5.26 4.05
N ARG A 46 7.91 6.47 4.24
CA ARG A 46 9.35 6.72 4.17
C ARG A 46 10.06 6.10 5.36
N GLU A 47 9.58 6.38 6.58
CA GLU A 47 10.12 5.78 7.80
C GLU A 47 9.99 4.25 7.79
N LEU A 48 8.90 3.71 7.24
CA LEU A 48 8.76 2.26 7.06
C LEU A 48 9.85 1.69 6.16
N ARG A 49 10.14 2.35 5.02
CA ARG A 49 11.19 1.91 4.10
C ARG A 49 12.57 2.00 4.75
N ASP A 50 12.84 3.07 5.49
CA ASP A 50 14.16 3.29 6.11
C ASP A 50 14.42 2.27 7.23
N ASN A 51 13.36 1.82 7.92
CA ASN A 51 13.45 0.84 9.01
C ASN A 51 13.06 -0.58 8.59
N ILE A 52 12.88 -0.85 7.29
CA ILE A 52 12.31 -2.11 6.80
C ILE A 52 13.13 -3.35 7.20
N ASN A 53 14.43 -3.18 7.46
CA ASN A 53 15.32 -4.24 7.89
C ASN A 53 15.06 -4.70 9.33
N ASN A 54 14.48 -3.85 10.17
CA ASN A 54 14.13 -4.15 11.57
C ASN A 54 12.88 -5.03 11.69
N PHE A 55 12.17 -5.25 10.58
CA PHE A 55 10.97 -6.07 10.54
C PHE A 55 11.28 -7.50 10.14
N THR A 56 10.52 -8.43 10.71
CA THR A 56 10.57 -9.84 10.39
C THR A 56 9.42 -10.26 9.47
N THR A 57 9.51 -11.44 8.87
CA THR A 57 8.44 -12.00 8.02
C THR A 57 7.12 -12.19 8.78
N GLN A 58 7.17 -12.40 10.10
CA GLN A 58 5.97 -12.50 10.95
C GLN A 58 5.17 -11.19 10.96
N GLU A 59 5.84 -10.06 10.82
CA GLU A 59 5.23 -8.72 10.82
C GLU A 59 4.74 -8.29 9.44
N ALA A 60 5.06 -9.04 8.38
CA ALA A 60 4.66 -8.70 7.02
C ALA A 60 3.13 -8.53 6.89
N GLU A 61 2.35 -9.29 7.66
CA GLU A 61 0.89 -9.18 7.67
C GLU A 61 0.40 -7.86 8.32
N TRP A 62 1.03 -7.47 9.42
CA TRP A 62 0.76 -6.19 10.08
C TRP A 62 1.15 -5.01 9.19
N ILE A 63 2.31 -5.09 8.52
CA ILE A 63 2.74 -4.09 7.54
C ILE A 63 1.77 -4.01 6.37
N ALA A 64 1.30 -5.14 5.83
CA ALA A 64 0.31 -5.14 4.76
C ALA A 64 -0.99 -4.44 5.19
N SER A 65 -1.48 -4.73 6.39
CA SER A 65 -2.66 -4.07 6.97
C SER A 65 -2.46 -2.57 7.17
N TRP A 66 -1.28 -2.14 7.62
CA TRP A 66 -0.98 -0.72 7.77
C TRP A 66 -0.87 0.01 6.43
N VAL A 67 -0.22 -0.59 5.44
CA VAL A 67 -0.15 -0.06 4.06
C VAL A 67 -1.55 0.03 3.42
N LEU A 68 -2.42 -0.94 3.70
CA LEU A 68 -3.83 -0.91 3.32
C LEU A 68 -4.57 0.25 4.00
N TYR A 69 -4.33 0.48 5.29
CA TYR A 69 -4.92 1.56 6.08
C TYR A 69 -4.51 2.95 5.58
N LEU A 70 -3.26 3.13 5.15
CA LEU A 70 -2.78 4.33 4.47
C LEU A 70 -3.42 4.51 3.08
N GLY A 71 -3.84 3.42 2.44
CA GLY A 71 -4.68 3.44 1.25
C GLY A 71 -4.09 2.78 0.01
N ASP A 72 -2.98 2.04 0.12
CA ASP A 72 -2.41 1.28 -1.00
C ASP A 72 -2.80 -0.20 -0.98
N LYS A 73 -4.00 -0.46 -1.50
CA LYS A 73 -4.59 -1.81 -1.61
C LYS A 73 -3.73 -2.77 -2.44
N THR A 74 -3.04 -2.25 -3.47
CA THR A 74 -2.27 -3.10 -4.39
C THR A 74 -1.03 -3.64 -3.71
N THR A 75 -0.32 -2.78 -2.99
CA THR A 75 0.90 -3.16 -2.26
C THR A 75 0.57 -4.09 -1.11
N ALA A 76 -0.46 -3.79 -0.32
CA ALA A 76 -0.93 -4.67 0.75
C ALA A 76 -1.22 -6.09 0.26
N ARG A 77 -1.96 -6.24 -0.85
CA ARG A 77 -2.25 -7.56 -1.44
C ARG A 77 -1.01 -8.29 -1.92
N LYS A 78 -0.03 -7.59 -2.47
CA LYS A 78 1.24 -8.20 -2.90
C LYS A 78 2.01 -8.76 -1.71
N ILE A 79 2.09 -7.99 -0.62
CA ILE A 79 2.74 -8.44 0.62
C ILE A 79 2.02 -9.67 1.20
N MET A 80 0.68 -9.66 1.25
CA MET A 80 -0.08 -10.82 1.75
C MET A 80 0.13 -12.09 0.91
N LYS A 81 0.35 -11.97 -0.40
CA LYS A 81 0.61 -13.11 -1.29
C LYS A 81 2.04 -13.65 -1.16
N SER A 82 3.00 -12.78 -0.87
CA SER A 82 4.42 -13.11 -0.82
C SER A 82 5.03 -12.43 0.40
N LYS A 83 4.70 -12.97 1.59
CA LYS A 83 5.12 -12.38 2.87
C LYS A 83 6.63 -12.36 3.01
N GLU A 84 7.34 -13.36 2.50
CA GLU A 84 8.80 -13.45 2.54
C GLU A 84 9.49 -12.32 1.76
N ASP A 85 8.85 -11.82 0.70
CA ASP A 85 9.37 -10.75 -0.17
C ASP A 85 8.93 -9.34 0.26
N PHE A 86 8.28 -9.18 1.42
CA PHE A 86 7.65 -7.92 1.79
C PHE A 86 8.63 -6.73 1.76
N LYS A 87 9.87 -6.92 2.21
CA LYS A 87 10.91 -5.88 2.20
C LYS A 87 11.15 -5.36 0.79
N THR A 88 11.35 -6.28 -0.15
CA THR A 88 11.56 -5.98 -1.57
C THR A 88 10.34 -5.29 -2.18
N ILE A 89 9.13 -5.73 -1.82
CA ILE A 89 7.88 -5.12 -2.30
C ILE A 89 7.76 -3.67 -1.81
N ILE A 90 8.04 -3.40 -0.54
CA ILE A 90 8.02 -2.06 0.06
C ILE A 90 9.05 -1.15 -0.61
N ILE A 91 10.30 -1.60 -0.76
CA ILE A 91 11.38 -0.80 -1.38
C ILE A 91 11.04 -0.46 -2.83
N LYS A 92 10.62 -1.46 -3.63
CA LYS A 92 10.22 -1.22 -5.04
C LYS A 92 9.04 -0.26 -5.12
N ARG A 93 8.06 -0.40 -4.21
CA ARG A 93 6.90 0.48 -4.19
C ARG A 93 7.27 1.90 -3.78
N TYR A 94 8.15 2.06 -2.80
CA TYR A 94 8.67 3.36 -2.37
C TYR A 94 9.33 4.09 -3.55
N ASN A 95 10.27 3.45 -4.24
CA ASN A 95 10.96 4.04 -5.39
C ASN A 95 9.99 4.42 -6.52
N GLN A 96 8.92 3.66 -6.70
CA GLN A 96 7.88 4.00 -7.67
C GLN A 96 7.10 5.24 -7.24
N LEU A 97 6.69 5.33 -5.98
CA LEU A 97 5.85 6.42 -5.47
C LEU A 97 6.64 7.72 -5.30
N GLU A 98 7.91 7.64 -4.91
CA GLU A 98 8.82 8.79 -4.75
C GLU A 98 8.92 9.62 -6.04
N ARG A 99 9.04 8.95 -7.20
CA ARG A 99 9.08 9.62 -8.52
C ARG A 99 7.80 10.37 -8.89
N HIS A 100 6.69 10.04 -8.23
CA HIS A 100 5.37 10.62 -8.48
C HIS A 100 4.89 11.51 -7.33
N TYR A 101 5.68 11.63 -6.27
CA TYR A 101 5.41 12.50 -5.15
C TYR A 101 5.99 13.89 -5.44
N LYS A 102 5.12 14.89 -5.36
CA LYS A 102 5.52 16.29 -5.31
C LYS A 102 5.04 16.80 -3.95
N PRO A 103 5.96 17.07 -3.01
CA PRO A 103 5.60 17.64 -1.71
C PRO A 103 4.96 19.02 -1.88
#